data_AF-A0A6J8CYF1-F1
#
_entry.id   AF-A0A6J8CYF1-F1
#
_cell.length_a   1.000
_cell.length_b   1.000
_cell.length_c   1.000
_cell.angle_alpha   90.00
_cell.angle_beta   90.00
_cell.angle_gamma   90.00
#
_symmetry.space_group_name_H-M   'P 1'
#
loop_
_entity.id
_entity.type
_entity.pdbx_description
1 polymer ?
#
loop_
_entity_poly.entity_id
_entity_poly.type
_entity_poly.pdbx_seq_one_letter_code
_entity_poly.pdbx_strand_id
1 'polypeptide(L)'
;MHVKCIQSGFNIPRDTVSQLMKIIDPDRVKCRLSRKSRRRQYASPGPNFAWHIDSYDKLKPYGIAIKKCIDGFSRYMVWLEAGTTSNDPKIISNYFIKAVKEKAECPQRVRSDFGTENVYVANMQKFLRRNHNDEFADLCKDGHDMFCGDFVDKSVIQFCFMDIIQSDLDDLRCTWNTP
;
A
#
# COMPACT_ATOMS: atom_id res chain seq x y z
N MET A 1 -9.54 -9.85 20.14
CA MET A 1 -8.92 -10.79 21.10
C MET A 1 -9.44 -12.18 20.88
N HIS A 2 -10.75 -12.43 20.92
CA HIS A 2 -11.32 -13.76 20.60
C HIS A 2 -10.84 -14.35 19.25
N VAL A 3 -10.88 -13.58 18.16
CA VAL A 3 -10.33 -14.00 16.85
C VAL A 3 -8.83 -14.34 16.92
N LYS A 4 -8.04 -13.63 17.74
CA LYS A 4 -6.62 -13.94 17.92
C LYS A 4 -6.41 -15.24 18.68
N CYS A 5 -7.25 -15.53 19.68
CA CYS A 5 -7.21 -16.81 20.40
C CYS A 5 -7.48 -17.98 19.45
N ILE A 6 -8.46 -17.84 18.55
CA ILE A 6 -8.75 -18.85 17.51
C ILE A 6 -7.55 -19.03 16.58
N GLN A 7 -6.95 -17.93 16.10
CA GLN A 7 -5.75 -17.97 15.25
C GLN A 7 -4.53 -18.61 15.93
N SER A 8 -4.45 -18.53 17.25
CA SER A 8 -3.43 -19.20 18.06
C SER A 8 -3.81 -20.63 18.50
N GLY A 9 -4.91 -21.19 17.97
CA GLY A 9 -5.34 -22.57 18.22
C GLY A 9 -6.24 -22.78 19.44
N PHE A 10 -6.66 -21.72 20.13
CA PHE A 10 -7.56 -21.82 21.29
C PHE A 10 -9.03 -21.74 20.87
N ASN A 11 -9.78 -22.82 21.13
CA ASN A 11 -11.22 -22.86 20.90
C ASN A 11 -12.00 -22.49 22.18
N ILE A 12 -12.08 -21.19 22.46
CA ILE A 12 -12.70 -20.63 23.67
C ILE A 12 -13.93 -19.79 23.29
N PRO A 13 -15.06 -19.87 24.03
CA PRO A 13 -16.21 -19.01 23.80
C PRO A 13 -15.87 -17.52 23.90
N ARG A 14 -16.53 -16.70 23.08
CA ARG A 14 -16.31 -15.24 23.06
C ARG A 14 -16.55 -14.61 24.43
N ASP A 15 -17.56 -15.06 25.15
CA ASP A 15 -17.92 -14.54 26.46
C ASP A 15 -16.85 -14.82 27.51
N THR A 16 -16.27 -16.02 27.49
CA THR A 16 -15.14 -16.38 28.37
C THR A 16 -13.93 -15.49 28.10
N VAL A 17 -13.57 -15.27 26.83
CA VAL A 17 -12.49 -14.34 26.47
C VAL A 17 -12.80 -12.92 26.94
N SER A 18 -14.07 -12.49 26.84
CA SER A 18 -14.51 -11.17 27.31
C SER A 18 -14.39 -11.02 28.83
N GLN A 19 -14.77 -12.05 29.60
CA GLN A 19 -14.61 -12.09 31.05
C GLN A 19 -13.14 -12.10 31.47
N LEU A 20 -12.32 -12.93 30.83
CA LEU A 20 -10.86 -12.96 31.08
C LEU A 20 -10.22 -11.61 30.81
N MET A 21 -10.61 -10.91 29.74
CA MET A 21 -10.11 -9.57 29.45
C MET A 21 -10.49 -8.54 30.52
N LYS A 22 -11.65 -8.69 31.19
CA LYS A 22 -12.03 -7.82 32.32
C LYS A 22 -11.15 -8.05 33.54
N ILE A 23 -10.61 -9.26 33.71
CA ILE A 23 -9.73 -9.63 34.82
C ILE A 23 -8.29 -9.19 34.50
N ILE A 24 -7.80 -9.51 33.31
CA ILE A 24 -6.41 -9.28 32.90
C ILE A 24 -6.12 -7.80 32.63
N ASP A 25 -7.07 -7.08 32.01
CA ASP A 25 -6.87 -5.70 31.58
C ASP A 25 -8.16 -4.87 31.72
N PRO A 26 -8.63 -4.66 32.97
CA PRO A 26 -9.88 -3.93 33.25
C PRO A 26 -9.85 -2.51 32.69
N ASP A 27 -8.69 -1.85 32.72
CA ASP A 27 -8.55 -0.47 32.28
C ASP A 27 -8.72 -0.32 30.77
N ARG A 28 -8.15 -1.24 29.98
CA ARG A 28 -8.33 -1.23 28.52
C ARG A 28 -9.75 -1.60 28.12
N VAL A 29 -10.42 -2.47 28.88
CA VAL A 29 -11.85 -2.76 28.69
C VAL A 29 -12.68 -1.51 28.98
N LYS A 30 -12.45 -0.83 30.11
CA LYS A 30 -13.10 0.46 30.44
C LYS A 30 -12.86 1.53 29.37
N CYS A 31 -11.63 1.63 28.86
CA CYS A 31 -11.28 2.59 27.81
C CYS A 31 -12.07 2.34 26.51
N ARG A 32 -12.20 1.08 26.06
CA ARG A 32 -13.00 0.71 24.89
C ARG A 32 -14.49 0.97 25.10
N LEU A 33 -15.00 0.67 26.29
CA LEU A 33 -16.39 0.93 26.66
C LEU A 33 -16.72 2.43 26.67
N SER A 34 -15.75 3.28 27.02
CA SER A 34 -15.94 4.74 26.96
C SER A 34 -16.15 5.29 25.54
N ARG A 35 -15.90 4.49 24.50
CA ARG A 35 -15.95 4.87 23.07
C ARG A 35 -15.06 6.06 22.69
N LYS A 36 -14.18 6.51 23.58
CA LYS A 36 -13.20 7.56 23.29
C LYS A 36 -12.02 6.94 22.56
N SER A 37 -11.95 7.15 21.25
CA SER A 37 -10.74 6.87 20.49
C SER A 37 -9.63 7.80 20.99
N ARG A 38 -8.66 7.25 21.73
CA ARG A 38 -7.43 8.00 22.03
C ARG A 38 -6.68 8.18 20.72
N ARG A 39 -6.70 9.41 20.19
CA ARG A 39 -5.91 9.78 19.02
C ARG A 39 -4.44 9.57 19.37
N ARG A 40 -3.80 8.59 18.72
CA ARG A 40 -2.36 8.37 18.87
C ARG A 40 -1.65 9.61 18.34
N GLN A 41 -0.66 10.13 19.05
CA GLN A 41 0.23 11.13 18.50
C GLN A 41 0.96 10.48 17.32
N TYR A 42 0.71 11.00 16.12
CA TYR A 42 1.31 10.49 14.90
C TYR A 42 2.44 11.44 14.52
N ALA A 43 3.68 11.01 14.74
CA ALA A 43 4.88 11.71 14.30
C ALA A 43 5.42 10.99 13.06
N SER A 44 5.75 11.77 12.02
CA SER A 44 6.47 11.31 10.84
C SER A 44 7.76 12.13 10.74
N PRO A 45 8.92 11.54 10.42
CA PRO A 45 10.20 12.25 10.34
C PRO A 45 10.25 13.40 9.33
N GLY A 46 9.48 13.31 8.24
CA GLY A 46 9.42 14.35 7.22
C GLY A 46 8.46 14.01 6.08
N PRO A 47 8.32 14.91 5.09
CA PRO A 47 7.53 14.67 3.87
C PRO A 47 8.01 13.42 3.13
N ASN A 48 7.10 12.72 2.45
CA ASN A 48 7.40 11.49 1.68
C ASN A 48 8.01 10.34 2.51
N PHE A 49 8.07 10.46 3.84
CA PHE A 49 8.51 9.36 4.70
C PHE A 49 7.53 8.18 4.67
N ALA A 50 6.23 8.46 4.80
CA ALA A 50 5.21 7.42 4.84
C ALA A 50 3.94 7.84 4.12
N TRP A 51 3.63 7.17 3.02
CA TRP A 51 2.37 7.32 2.30
C TRP A 51 1.33 6.33 2.84
N HIS A 52 0.13 6.81 3.14
CA HIS A 52 -0.98 6.00 3.63
C HIS A 52 -2.02 5.86 2.54
N ILE A 53 -2.22 4.64 2.08
CA ILE A 53 -3.24 4.27 1.11
C ILE A 53 -4.47 3.79 1.87
N ASP A 54 -5.62 4.38 1.56
CA ASP A 54 -6.89 4.09 2.22
C ASP A 54 -8.02 4.02 1.17
N SER A 55 -8.99 3.15 1.43
CA SER A 55 -10.14 2.91 0.55
C SER A 55 -11.43 3.38 1.21
N TYR A 56 -12.26 4.07 0.44
CA TYR A 56 -13.56 4.51 0.91
C TYR A 56 -14.67 3.73 0.22
N ASP A 57 -15.25 2.80 0.97
CA ASP A 57 -16.17 1.79 0.45
C ASP A 57 -17.66 2.15 0.63
N LYS A 58 -18.00 3.31 1.21
CA LYS A 58 -19.41 3.63 1.48
C LYS A 58 -20.24 3.82 0.21
N LEU A 59 -19.60 4.16 -0.90
CA LEU A 59 -20.26 4.33 -2.21
C LEU A 59 -20.16 3.07 -3.09
N LYS A 60 -19.55 1.99 -2.58
CA LYS A 60 -19.43 0.71 -3.27
C LYS A 60 -20.79 0.11 -3.67
N PRO A 61 -21.89 0.26 -2.90
CA PRO A 61 -23.22 -0.17 -3.34
C PRO A 61 -23.72 0.51 -4.62
N TYR A 62 -23.19 1.70 -4.94
CA TYR A 62 -23.49 2.45 -6.16
C TYR A 62 -22.45 2.22 -7.27
N GLY A 63 -21.55 1.24 -7.10
CA GLY A 63 -20.47 0.98 -8.06
C GLY A 63 -19.37 2.03 -8.06
N ILE A 64 -19.24 2.84 -7.00
CA ILE A 64 -18.21 3.87 -6.89
C ILE A 64 -17.25 3.50 -5.76
N ALA A 65 -16.03 3.15 -6.14
CA ALA A 65 -14.92 2.90 -5.24
C ALA A 65 -13.99 4.11 -5.23
N ILE A 66 -13.75 4.70 -4.06
CA ILE A 66 -12.81 5.83 -3.94
C ILE A 66 -11.54 5.32 -3.27
N LYS A 67 -10.38 5.60 -3.87
CA LYS A 67 -9.06 5.29 -3.34
C LYS A 67 -8.31 6.59 -3.13
N LYS A 68 -7.63 6.72 -2.00
CA LYS A 68 -6.84 7.91 -1.68
C LYS A 68 -5.48 7.52 -1.12
N CYS A 69 -4.52 8.42 -1.31
CA CYS A 69 -3.23 8.33 -0.66
C CYS A 69 -2.86 9.68 -0.05
N ILE A 70 -2.39 9.64 1.20
CA ILE A 70 -2.03 10.84 1.98
C ILE A 70 -0.62 10.68 2.53
N ASP A 71 0.17 11.75 2.45
CA ASP A 71 1.46 11.83 3.13
C ASP A 71 1.29 11.94 4.65
N GLY A 72 1.99 11.07 5.38
CA GLY A 72 1.87 10.95 6.83
C GLY A 72 2.36 12.17 7.60
N PHE A 73 3.28 12.95 7.03
CA PHE A 73 3.84 14.15 7.65
C PHE A 73 3.01 15.39 7.33
N SER A 74 2.97 15.77 6.06
CA SER A 74 2.35 17.02 5.59
C SER A 74 0.83 16.95 5.51
N ARG A 75 0.24 15.74 5.54
CA ARG A 75 -1.17 15.50 5.17
C ARG A 75 -1.51 15.90 3.74
N TYR A 76 -0.49 16.10 2.89
CA TYR A 76 -0.66 16.33 1.48
C TYR A 76 -1.36 15.13 0.83
N MET A 77 -2.37 15.42 0.01
CA MET A 77 -3.11 14.42 -0.73
C MET A 77 -2.33 14.05 -1.98
N VAL A 78 -1.70 12.88 -1.96
CA VAL A 78 -0.86 12.39 -3.05
C VAL A 78 -1.72 12.05 -4.27
N TRP A 79 -2.83 11.36 -4.05
CA TRP A 79 -3.89 11.17 -5.03
C TRP A 79 -5.24 10.92 -4.36
N LEU A 80 -6.33 11.18 -5.09
CA LEU A 80 -7.71 10.88 -4.71
C LEU A 80 -8.50 10.58 -5.98
N GLU A 81 -8.84 9.31 -6.16
CA GLU A 81 -9.35 8.81 -7.44
C GLU A 81 -10.62 7.98 -7.20
N ALA A 82 -11.60 8.15 -8.08
CA ALA A 82 -12.83 7.38 -8.10
C ALA A 82 -12.79 6.39 -9.26
N GLY A 83 -13.09 5.12 -8.97
CA GLY A 83 -13.15 4.05 -9.96
C GLY A 83 -14.37 3.18 -9.77
N THR A 84 -14.65 2.33 -10.75
CA THR A 84 -15.78 1.38 -10.69
C THR A 84 -15.44 0.13 -9.88
N THR A 85 -14.15 -0.21 -9.77
CA THR A 85 -13.66 -1.43 -9.10
C THR A 85 -12.66 -1.08 -8.01
N SER A 86 -12.89 -1.58 -6.79
CA SER A 86 -12.00 -1.37 -5.63
C SER A 86 -10.91 -2.43 -5.48
N ASN A 87 -10.99 -3.51 -6.25
CA ASN A 87 -10.27 -4.77 -5.99
C ASN A 87 -9.18 -5.09 -7.02
N ASP A 88 -9.08 -4.33 -8.12
CA ASP A 88 -8.04 -4.57 -9.12
C ASP A 88 -6.72 -3.92 -8.68
N PRO A 89 -5.68 -4.71 -8.36
CA PRO A 89 -4.40 -4.18 -7.93
C PRO A 89 -3.70 -3.36 -9.02
N LYS A 90 -4.02 -3.57 -10.31
CA LYS A 90 -3.45 -2.80 -11.44
C LYS A 90 -3.82 -1.32 -11.36
N ILE A 91 -5.07 -1.03 -10.98
CA ILE A 91 -5.58 0.34 -10.89
C ILE A 91 -4.84 1.09 -9.79
N ILE A 92 -4.70 0.47 -8.61
CA ILE A 92 -4.01 1.09 -7.46
C ILE A 92 -2.52 1.28 -7.76
N SER A 93 -1.89 0.28 -8.39
CA SER A 93 -0.49 0.41 -8.79
C SER A 93 -0.26 1.53 -9.81
N ASN A 94 -1.21 1.75 -10.72
CA ASN A 94 -1.16 2.85 -11.68
C ASN A 94 -1.22 4.22 -10.98
N TYR A 95 -2.07 4.39 -9.97
CA TYR A 95 -2.08 5.63 -9.18
C TYR A 95 -0.77 5.85 -8.43
N PHE A 96 -0.21 4.78 -7.85
CA PHE A 96 1.04 4.86 -7.12
C PHE A 96 2.21 5.30 -8.01
N ILE A 97 2.40 4.63 -9.14
CA ILE A 97 3.51 4.93 -10.05
C ILE A 97 3.35 6.29 -10.74
N LYS A 98 2.11 6.70 -11.06
CA LYS A 98 1.83 8.05 -11.57
C LYS A 98 2.26 9.11 -10.56
N ALA A 99 1.92 8.93 -9.28
CA ALA A 99 2.33 9.84 -8.22
C ALA A 99 3.84 9.87 -7.99
N VAL A 100 4.52 8.72 -8.09
CA VAL A 100 5.99 8.65 -8.00
C VAL A 100 6.63 9.40 -9.19
N LYS A 101 6.11 9.23 -10.42
CA LYS A 101 6.57 9.95 -11.60
C LYS A 101 6.37 11.46 -11.45
N GLU A 102 5.19 11.91 -11.02
CA GLU A 102 4.86 13.34 -10.85
C GLU A 102 5.71 14.03 -9.77
N LYS A 103 5.99 13.33 -8.66
CA LYS A 103 6.82 13.86 -7.58
C LYS A 103 8.33 13.66 -7.80
N ALA A 104 8.72 12.90 -8.81
CA ALA A 104 10.10 12.44 -9.04
C ALA A 104 10.76 11.80 -7.80
N GLU A 105 9.96 11.27 -6.87
CA GLU A 105 10.42 10.73 -5.59
C GLU A 105 9.58 9.51 -5.18
N CYS A 106 10.23 8.50 -4.61
CA CYS A 106 9.58 7.32 -4.04
C CYS A 106 9.49 7.46 -2.52
N PRO A 107 8.32 7.20 -1.89
CA PRO A 107 8.20 7.33 -0.44
C PRO A 107 9.10 6.33 0.29
N GLN A 108 9.50 6.64 1.53
CA GLN A 108 10.27 5.68 2.31
C GLN A 108 9.47 4.45 2.72
N ARG A 109 8.20 4.65 3.04
CA ARG A 109 7.29 3.61 3.47
C ARG A 109 5.93 3.82 2.83
N VAL A 110 5.28 2.71 2.51
CA VAL A 110 3.87 2.69 2.17
C VAL A 110 3.14 1.92 3.27
N ARG A 111 2.04 2.48 3.77
CA ARG A 111 1.10 1.80 4.65
C ARG A 111 -0.22 1.63 3.94
N SER A 112 -0.69 0.39 3.89
CA SER A 112 -2.05 0.04 3.51
C SER A 112 -2.57 -1.03 4.46
N ASP A 113 -3.86 -1.27 4.41
CA ASP A 113 -4.43 -2.46 5.00
C ASP A 113 -3.91 -3.71 4.28
N PHE A 114 -3.92 -4.83 5.01
CA PHE A 114 -3.53 -6.13 4.50
C PHE A 114 -4.64 -6.65 3.59
N GLY A 115 -4.50 -6.38 2.30
CA GLY A 115 -5.47 -6.73 1.26
C GLY A 115 -4.76 -7.08 -0.04
N THR A 116 -5.42 -7.91 -0.85
CA THR A 116 -4.86 -8.35 -2.14
C THR A 116 -4.78 -7.21 -3.16
N GLU A 117 -5.57 -6.16 -2.96
CA GLU A 117 -5.61 -4.99 -3.83
C GLU A 117 -4.31 -4.16 -3.81
N ASN A 118 -3.50 -4.26 -2.74
CA ASN A 118 -2.28 -3.46 -2.59
C ASN A 118 -0.99 -4.24 -2.87
N VAL A 119 -1.09 -5.50 -3.31
CA VAL A 119 0.06 -6.39 -3.54
C VAL A 119 1.04 -5.81 -4.56
N TYR A 120 0.53 -5.24 -5.66
CA TYR A 120 1.40 -4.65 -6.69
C TYR A 120 2.11 -3.40 -6.21
N VAL A 121 1.46 -2.57 -5.38
CA VAL A 121 2.11 -1.40 -4.76
C VAL A 121 3.26 -1.84 -3.86
N ALA A 122 3.07 -2.92 -3.09
CA ALA A 122 4.13 -3.47 -2.25
C ALA A 122 5.34 -3.91 -3.08
N ASN A 123 5.12 -4.61 -4.19
CA ASN A 123 6.20 -5.06 -5.07
C ASN A 123 6.91 -3.89 -5.78
N MET A 124 6.15 -2.91 -6.29
CA MET A 124 6.72 -1.69 -6.87
C MET A 124 7.56 -0.91 -5.87
N GLN A 125 7.07 -0.76 -4.63
CA GLN A 125 7.80 -0.10 -3.55
C GLN A 125 9.14 -0.78 -3.26
N LYS A 126 9.16 -2.11 -3.20
CA LYS A 126 10.40 -2.89 -3.03
C LYS A 126 11.36 -2.65 -4.19
N PHE A 127 10.86 -2.78 -5.43
CA PHE A 127 11.67 -2.60 -6.63
C PHE A 127 12.30 -1.20 -6.72
N LEU A 128 11.51 -0.14 -6.51
CA LEU A 128 11.99 1.24 -6.56
C LEU A 128 13.00 1.54 -5.44
N ARG A 129 12.90 0.86 -4.30
CA ARG A 129 13.78 1.07 -3.14
C ARG A 129 14.99 0.15 -3.05
N ARG A 130 15.12 -0.84 -3.94
CA ARG A 130 16.16 -1.89 -3.87
C ARG A 130 17.61 -1.39 -3.75
N ASN A 131 17.90 -0.21 -4.29
CA ASN A 131 19.24 0.40 -4.31
C ASN A 131 19.42 1.51 -3.26
N HIS A 132 18.44 1.71 -2.37
CA HIS A 132 18.56 2.73 -1.32
C HIS A 132 19.40 2.20 -0.14
N ASN A 133 20.14 3.11 0.51
CA ASN A 133 21.06 2.77 1.61
C ASN A 133 20.44 3.00 3.00
N ASP A 134 19.12 2.83 3.14
CA ASP A 134 18.41 3.04 4.42
C ASP A 134 17.86 1.72 5.01
N GLU A 135 17.54 1.73 6.30
CA GLU A 135 17.04 0.57 7.06
C GLU A 135 15.76 -0.05 6.44
N PHE A 136 14.99 0.73 5.68
CA PHE A 136 13.75 0.26 5.05
C PHE A 136 13.96 -0.29 3.64
N ALA A 137 15.16 -0.17 3.07
CA ALA A 137 15.54 -0.86 1.84
C ALA A 137 15.80 -2.35 2.10
N ASP A 138 16.36 -2.69 3.27
CA ASP A 138 16.71 -4.07 3.66
C ASP A 138 15.52 -4.97 4.02
N LEU A 139 14.33 -4.39 4.27
CA LEU A 139 13.06 -5.14 4.37
C LEU A 139 12.66 -5.82 3.04
N CYS A 140 13.41 -5.59 1.95
CA CYS A 140 13.26 -6.29 0.68
C CYS A 140 13.97 -7.66 0.66
N LYS A 141 15.02 -7.88 1.49
CA LYS A 141 15.95 -9.02 1.39
C LYS A 141 15.43 -10.37 1.91
N ASP A 142 14.11 -10.54 2.04
CA ASP A 142 13.49 -11.80 2.46
C ASP A 142 13.46 -12.82 1.31
N GLY A 143 14.62 -13.20 0.73
CA GLY A 143 14.84 -14.41 -0.11
C GLY A 143 13.99 -14.62 -1.38
N HIS A 144 12.93 -13.83 -1.58
CA HIS A 144 12.02 -13.78 -2.72
C HIS A 144 12.33 -12.51 -3.55
N ASP A 145 13.58 -12.07 -3.45
CA ASP A 145 14.15 -10.83 -4.03
C ASP A 145 14.77 -11.09 -5.41
N MET A 146 14.55 -12.28 -5.95
CA MET A 146 14.96 -12.62 -7.30
C MET A 146 13.88 -12.11 -8.25
N PHE A 147 14.31 -11.34 -9.25
CA PHE A 147 13.54 -11.06 -10.46
C PHE A 147 13.24 -12.42 -11.11
N CYS A 148 12.19 -13.09 -10.63
CA CYS A 148 11.85 -14.45 -11.01
C CYS A 148 11.18 -14.47 -12.38
N GLY A 149 10.93 -13.29 -12.96
CA GLY A 149 10.27 -13.15 -14.24
C GLY A 149 8.82 -13.62 -14.17
N ASP A 150 8.24 -13.57 -12.96
CA ASP A 150 6.82 -13.83 -12.77
C ASP A 150 5.99 -12.76 -13.49
N PHE A 151 4.68 -12.97 -13.47
CA PHE A 151 3.76 -12.05 -14.11
C PHE A 151 3.91 -10.61 -13.59
N VAL A 152 4.24 -10.43 -12.31
CA VAL A 152 4.35 -9.11 -11.69
C VAL A 152 5.65 -8.43 -12.11
N ASP A 153 6.77 -9.13 -12.11
CA ASP A 153 8.06 -8.64 -12.61
C ASP A 153 7.97 -8.18 -14.06
N LYS A 154 7.37 -9.03 -14.91
CA LYS A 154 7.12 -8.71 -16.32
C LYS A 154 6.18 -7.51 -16.46
N SER A 155 5.12 -7.44 -15.66
CA SER A 155 4.17 -6.34 -15.67
C SER A 155 4.81 -5.02 -15.23
N VAL A 156 5.71 -5.05 -14.24
CA VAL A 156 6.43 -3.87 -13.76
C VAL A 156 7.41 -3.39 -14.82
N ILE A 157 8.19 -4.28 -15.46
CA ILE A 157 9.07 -3.89 -16.56
C ILE A 157 8.27 -3.34 -17.74
N GLN A 158 7.22 -4.04 -18.17
CA GLN A 158 6.39 -3.57 -19.27
C GLN A 158 5.80 -2.20 -18.93
N PHE A 159 5.23 -2.02 -17.74
CA PHE A 159 4.65 -0.73 -17.38
C PHE A 159 5.68 0.40 -17.27
N CYS A 160 6.85 0.15 -16.67
CA CYS A 160 7.86 1.19 -16.46
C CYS A 160 8.60 1.57 -17.75
N PHE A 161 8.84 0.60 -18.64
CA PHE A 161 9.71 0.79 -19.81
C PHE A 161 8.97 0.78 -21.15
N MET A 162 7.71 0.37 -21.25
CA MET A 162 7.01 0.34 -22.54
C MET A 162 6.92 1.72 -23.18
N ASP A 163 6.61 2.78 -22.42
CA ASP A 163 6.53 4.14 -22.99
C ASP A 163 7.90 4.62 -23.50
N ILE A 164 8.98 4.29 -22.78
CA ILE A 164 10.36 4.63 -23.15
C ILE A 164 10.77 3.85 -24.40
N ILE A 165 10.54 2.54 -24.40
CA ILE A 165 10.83 1.65 -25.53
C ILE A 165 10.02 2.08 -26.76
N GLN A 166 8.75 2.46 -26.60
CA GLN A 166 7.92 2.92 -27.70
C GLN A 166 8.44 4.25 -28.27
N SER A 167 8.85 5.18 -27.41
CA SER A 167 9.49 6.44 -27.85
C SER A 167 10.76 6.18 -28.65
N ASP A 168 11.66 5.32 -28.14
CA ASP A 168 12.90 4.97 -28.84
C ASP A 168 12.64 4.26 -30.18
N LEU A 169 11.62 3.39 -30.22
CA LEU A 169 11.20 2.71 -31.46
C LEU A 169 10.60 3.68 -32.47
N ASP A 170 9.84 4.68 -32.02
CA ASP A 170 9.27 5.71 -32.88
C ASP A 170 10.37 6.61 -33.46
N ASP A 171 11.37 6.99 -32.66
CA ASP A 171 12.56 7.73 -33.12
C ASP A 171 13.37 6.94 -34.14
N LEU A 172 13.58 5.64 -33.89
CA LEU A 172 14.28 4.73 -34.81
C LEU A 172 13.49 4.58 -36.12
N ARG A 173 12.16 4.45 -36.03
CA ARG A 173 11.27 4.42 -37.20
C ARG A 173 11.35 5.71 -38.00
N CYS A 174 11.40 6.88 -37.35
CA CYS A 174 11.56 8.17 -38.02
C CYS A 174 12.90 8.25 -38.76
N THR A 175 13.99 7.89 -38.08
CA THR A 175 15.36 7.92 -38.65
C THR A 175 15.46 6.98 -39.86
N TRP A 176 14.90 5.77 -39.75
CA TRP A 176 14.95 4.76 -40.82
C TRP A 176 14.14 5.15 -42.07
N ASN A 177 13.05 5.90 -41.90
CA ASN A 177 12.19 6.35 -43.00
C ASN A 177 12.57 7.74 -43.53
N THR A 178 13.66 8.33 -43.05
CA THR A 178 14.20 9.56 -43.62
C THR A 178 15.01 9.16 -44.87
N PRO A 179 14.66 9.67 -46.08
CA PRO A 179 15.27 9.25 -47.34
C PRO A 179 16.74 9.69 -47.49
#